data_AF-A0A9W7BLJ1-F1
#
_entry.id   AF-A0A9W7BLJ1-F1
#
_cell.length_a   1.000
_cell.length_b   1.000
_cell.length_c   1.000
_cell.angle_alpha   90.00
_cell.angle_beta   90.00
_cell.angle_gamma   90.00
#
_symmetry.space_group_name_H-M   'P 1'
#
loop_
_entity.id
_entity.type
_entity.pdbx_description
1 polymer ?
#
loop_
_entity_poly.entity_id
_entity_poly.type
_entity_poly.pdbx_seq_one_letter_code
_entity_poly.pdbx_strand_id
1 'polypeptide(L)'
;MKKSANKAREADSLLPITASPRETDALLPITTGRSEQTTSTTTVKGGWVPRKPLATASFLTFCLCLALYLAFPTFSVIDKPYKHSQFLGFGINTGGSPDLTQCPSGTLGILGLGEEASKTCYLGWRDMKMDVSRRLKIMEDAIETAYNAADDSSSTLKIFVAPEFYWRGPEGAYDAMGLLQAGGEFNAISEICQKLTAIVSADKFKDWVFVFGTIIAATPKSFENSTMTPEEVEKEGEWLFFNFAPIMSGGANPAKMLAPKEYVSYIDFLRPVEEGANEKLPWAFDVTDEDMAGKHHYDFDIWEKYSGYLEDRLGWSLVRRNFFELKGVRFSLEICLDHAAGEAKNNFIKKGGGVIDEIKPAQISLISSAGMTIMDANLILTDKGVVYHQDGLYNRTSAAKVRSFKPMQTLNEKKHDMLLDATNSLFNIRPVLVEQEAFLWDGDKKIAKGELFSTFTYKETVLPKVNVFTKVKIAKL
;
A
#
# COMPACT_ATOMS: atom_id res chain seq x y z
N MET A 1 57.86 -44.27 -14.87
CA MET A 1 58.09 -43.89 -13.44
C MET A 1 57.88 -42.38 -13.37
N LYS A 2 57.02 -41.75 -12.55
CA LYS A 2 56.66 -42.00 -11.14
C LYS A 2 55.19 -41.64 -10.85
N LYS A 3 54.61 -42.42 -9.93
CA LYS A 3 53.35 -42.24 -9.21
C LYS A 3 53.53 -41.30 -8.01
N SER A 4 52.42 -40.73 -7.52
CA SER A 4 52.16 -40.35 -6.10
C SER A 4 50.75 -39.72 -6.08
N ALA A 5 49.64 -40.23 -5.54
CA ALA A 5 49.31 -41.10 -4.39
C ALA A 5 49.67 -40.52 -3.01
N ASN A 6 48.66 -40.04 -2.26
CA ASN A 6 48.43 -40.11 -0.80
C ASN A 6 47.46 -39.00 -0.35
N LYS A 7 46.57 -39.13 0.65
CA LYS A 7 46.14 -40.24 1.52
C LYS A 7 44.96 -39.73 2.36
N ALA A 8 44.01 -40.61 2.65
CA ALA A 8 42.89 -40.40 3.56
C ALA A 8 43.32 -40.25 5.04
N ARG A 9 42.44 -39.63 5.84
CA ARG A 9 42.36 -39.84 7.30
C ARG A 9 40.91 -39.67 7.79
N GLU A 10 40.33 -40.79 8.22
CA GLU A 10 39.21 -40.89 9.15
C GLU A 10 39.67 -40.53 10.58
N ALA A 11 38.76 -40.00 11.41
CA ALA A 11 38.60 -40.38 12.82
C ALA A 11 37.32 -39.76 13.43
N ASP A 12 36.43 -40.67 13.83
CA ASP A 12 35.40 -40.64 14.88
C ASP A 12 35.24 -39.42 15.80
N SER A 13 33.99 -39.01 16.01
CA SER A 13 33.43 -38.90 17.37
C SER A 13 31.90 -38.98 17.37
N LEU A 14 31.38 -40.11 17.85
CA LEU A 14 29.99 -40.34 18.20
C LEU A 14 29.71 -39.72 19.59
N LEU A 15 28.65 -38.93 19.71
CA LEU A 15 28.03 -38.59 20.99
C LEU A 15 26.54 -39.00 20.98
N PRO A 16 26.02 -39.54 22.10
CA PRO A 16 24.71 -40.17 22.12
C PRO A 16 23.57 -39.15 22.29
N ILE A 17 22.52 -39.33 21.49
CA ILE A 17 21.24 -38.64 21.63
C ILE A 17 20.47 -39.31 22.77
N THR A 18 20.27 -38.59 23.87
CA THR A 18 19.35 -38.99 24.95
C THR A 18 17.92 -38.70 24.54
N ALA A 19 17.10 -39.75 24.46
CA ALA A 19 15.67 -39.69 24.18
C ALA A 19 14.91 -39.06 25.36
N SER A 20 14.03 -38.10 25.04
CA SER A 20 13.00 -37.58 25.93
C SER A 20 11.68 -38.34 25.69
N PRO A 21 10.92 -38.74 26.73
CA PRO A 21 9.66 -39.45 26.56
C PRO A 21 8.55 -38.50 26.08
N ARG A 22 7.87 -38.88 25.01
CA ARG A 22 6.60 -38.27 24.58
C ARG A 22 5.49 -38.72 25.53
N GLU A 23 4.88 -37.75 26.20
CA GLU A 23 3.58 -37.91 26.84
C GLU A 23 2.51 -38.16 25.77
N THR A 24 1.71 -39.20 26.01
CA THR A 24 0.54 -39.58 25.23
C THR A 24 -0.68 -38.87 25.81
N ASP A 25 -1.19 -37.86 25.13
CA ASP A 25 -2.48 -37.28 25.45
C ASP A 25 -3.62 -37.94 24.66
N ALA A 26 -4.67 -38.23 25.42
CA ALA A 26 -5.82 -39.04 25.07
C ALA A 26 -6.74 -38.36 24.04
N LEU A 27 -7.16 -39.14 23.04
CA LEU A 27 -8.24 -38.78 22.11
C LEU A 27 -9.60 -39.04 22.78
N LEU A 28 -10.44 -38.01 22.85
CA LEU A 28 -11.88 -38.12 23.17
C LEU A 28 -12.68 -38.51 21.90
N PRO A 29 -13.78 -39.28 22.04
CA PRO A 29 -14.53 -39.77 20.89
C PRO A 29 -15.53 -38.74 20.35
N ILE A 30 -15.54 -38.55 19.04
CA ILE A 30 -16.55 -37.81 18.29
C ILE A 30 -17.73 -38.76 18.02
N THR A 31 -18.88 -38.45 18.62
CA THR A 31 -20.17 -39.10 18.34
C THR A 31 -20.77 -38.59 17.03
N THR A 32 -20.95 -39.46 16.06
CA THR A 32 -21.66 -39.18 14.80
C THR A 32 -23.16 -39.47 14.95
N GLY A 33 -23.96 -38.42 15.08
CA GLY A 33 -25.42 -38.49 15.04
C GLY A 33 -25.93 -38.49 13.59
N ARG A 34 -26.38 -39.63 13.12
CA ARG A 34 -27.01 -39.85 11.80
C ARG A 34 -28.53 -39.69 11.97
N SER A 35 -29.14 -38.66 11.36
CA SER A 35 -30.60 -38.53 11.31
C SER A 35 -31.13 -39.08 9.99
N GLU A 36 -31.97 -40.11 10.09
CA GLU A 36 -32.71 -40.71 8.98
C GLU A 36 -33.81 -39.75 8.49
N GLN A 37 -33.84 -39.46 7.19
CA GLN A 37 -34.97 -38.83 6.51
C GLN A 37 -35.87 -39.92 5.93
N THR A 38 -37.04 -40.10 6.55
CA THR A 38 -38.17 -40.84 6.00
C THR A 38 -38.89 -40.00 4.94
N THR A 39 -38.95 -40.50 3.72
CA THR A 39 -39.75 -39.97 2.61
C THR A 39 -41.18 -40.50 2.70
N SER A 40 -42.16 -39.61 2.90
CA SER A 40 -43.58 -39.93 2.75
C SER A 40 -44.18 -39.15 1.59
N THR A 41 -44.42 -39.85 0.49
CA THR A 41 -45.17 -39.40 -0.69
C THR A 41 -46.65 -39.27 -0.33
N THR A 42 -47.22 -38.07 -0.43
CA THR A 42 -48.68 -37.89 -0.34
C THR A 42 -49.19 -37.12 -1.56
N THR A 43 -50.11 -37.78 -2.25
CA THR A 43 -50.80 -37.39 -3.49
C THR A 43 -51.79 -36.25 -3.21
N VAL A 44 -51.70 -35.14 -3.96
CA VAL A 44 -52.68 -34.03 -3.89
C VAL A 44 -53.74 -34.24 -4.96
N LYS A 45 -54.99 -34.48 -4.55
CA LYS A 45 -56.19 -34.31 -5.39
C LYS A 45 -56.79 -32.93 -5.13
N GLY A 46 -57.08 -32.23 -6.22
CA GLY A 46 -57.59 -30.87 -6.24
C GLY A 46 -58.98 -30.71 -5.62
N GLY A 47 -59.15 -29.60 -4.89
CA GLY A 47 -60.43 -29.08 -4.42
C GLY A 47 -60.44 -27.57 -4.65
N TRP A 48 -61.37 -27.12 -5.48
CA TRP A 48 -61.63 -25.72 -5.81
C TRP A 48 -62.44 -25.10 -4.67
N VAL A 49 -61.92 -24.03 -4.03
CA VAL A 49 -62.64 -23.27 -2.98
C VAL A 49 -62.65 -21.79 -3.38
N PRO A 50 -63.81 -21.11 -3.36
CA PRO A 50 -63.93 -19.73 -3.82
C PRO A 50 -63.31 -18.73 -2.82
N ARG A 51 -62.65 -17.71 -3.38
CA ARG A 51 -62.01 -16.60 -2.67
C ARG A 51 -63.04 -15.73 -1.93
N LYS A 52 -62.76 -15.42 -0.66
CA LYS A 52 -63.31 -14.23 0.02
C LYS A 52 -62.32 -13.06 -0.13
N PRO A 53 -62.80 -11.80 -0.27
CA PRO A 53 -61.91 -10.66 -0.33
C PRO A 53 -61.50 -10.26 1.09
N LEU A 54 -60.19 -10.27 1.39
CA LEU A 54 -59.66 -9.58 2.56
C LEU A 54 -59.10 -8.24 2.09
N ALA A 55 -59.88 -7.19 2.33
CA ALA A 55 -59.42 -5.82 2.26
C ALA A 55 -58.83 -5.40 3.61
N THR A 56 -57.99 -4.36 3.56
CA THR A 56 -57.58 -3.46 4.66
C THR A 56 -56.64 -4.01 5.74
N ALA A 57 -55.39 -4.32 5.36
CA ALA A 57 -54.26 -4.33 6.31
C ALA A 57 -52.93 -3.81 5.71
N SER A 58 -52.93 -3.20 4.52
CA SER A 58 -51.68 -2.87 3.79
C SER A 58 -51.33 -1.39 3.74
N PHE A 59 -52.18 -0.48 4.24
CA PHE A 59 -51.89 0.96 4.19
C PHE A 59 -51.09 1.48 5.40
N LEU A 60 -51.29 0.93 6.61
CA LEU A 60 -50.55 1.39 7.78
C LEU A 60 -49.08 0.93 7.77
N THR A 61 -48.80 -0.28 7.26
CA THR A 61 -47.44 -0.82 7.16
C THR A 61 -46.61 -0.09 6.08
N PHE A 62 -47.26 0.39 5.02
CA PHE A 62 -46.57 1.15 3.96
C PHE A 62 -46.20 2.57 4.41
N CYS A 63 -47.03 3.22 5.24
CA CYS A 63 -46.71 4.53 5.81
C CYS A 63 -45.62 4.49 6.88
N LEU A 64 -45.52 3.43 7.70
CA LEU A 64 -44.42 3.29 8.67
C LEU A 64 -43.07 3.00 7.99
N CYS A 65 -43.05 2.22 6.90
CA CYS A 65 -41.83 1.99 6.13
C CYS A 65 -41.35 3.26 5.41
N LEU A 66 -42.26 4.10 4.89
CA LEU A 66 -41.89 5.36 4.24
C LEU A 66 -41.41 6.42 5.25
N ALA A 67 -41.97 6.45 6.46
CA ALA A 67 -41.51 7.35 7.52
C ALA A 67 -40.12 6.96 8.07
N LEU A 68 -39.80 5.65 8.12
CA LEU A 68 -38.45 5.18 8.44
C LEU A 68 -37.45 5.42 7.31
N TYR A 69 -37.89 5.37 6.04
CA TYR A 69 -37.05 5.73 4.88
C TYR A 69 -36.82 7.24 4.72
N LEU A 70 -37.65 8.09 5.34
CA LEU A 70 -37.44 9.55 5.36
C LEU A 70 -36.68 10.01 6.63
N ALA A 71 -36.41 9.09 7.56
CA ALA A 71 -35.58 9.31 8.74
C ALA A 71 -34.14 8.84 8.55
N PHE A 72 -33.68 8.61 7.31
CA PHE A 72 -32.25 8.58 7.07
C PHE A 72 -31.72 9.98 7.39
N PRO A 73 -30.78 10.11 8.34
CA PRO A 73 -30.08 11.37 8.51
C PRO A 73 -29.53 11.72 7.14
N THR A 74 -30.01 12.82 6.57
CA THR A 74 -29.25 13.51 5.55
C THR A 74 -27.95 13.87 6.25
N PHE A 75 -26.94 13.00 6.11
CA PHE A 75 -25.57 13.30 6.42
C PHE A 75 -25.20 14.41 5.44
N SER A 76 -25.61 15.62 5.79
CA SER A 76 -24.95 16.85 5.42
C SER A 76 -23.57 16.74 6.06
N VAL A 77 -22.70 15.96 5.41
CA VAL A 77 -21.26 16.04 5.59
C VAL A 77 -20.92 17.42 5.06
N ILE A 78 -21.17 18.44 5.88
CA ILE A 78 -20.51 19.72 5.70
C ILE A 78 -19.06 19.39 5.99
N ASP A 79 -18.32 19.03 4.94
CA ASP A 79 -16.89 18.83 4.98
C ASP A 79 -16.31 20.02 5.71
N LYS A 80 -15.81 19.77 6.92
CA LYS A 80 -15.22 20.81 7.73
C LYS A 80 -13.97 21.26 6.97
N PRO A 81 -13.90 22.51 6.47
CA PRO A 81 -12.76 22.90 5.64
C PRO A 81 -11.53 22.96 6.53
N TYR A 82 -10.62 22.01 6.34
CA TYR A 82 -9.33 22.02 7.01
C TYR A 82 -8.57 23.29 6.61
N LYS A 83 -8.03 23.99 7.62
CA LYS A 83 -7.23 25.20 7.42
C LYS A 83 -5.77 24.86 7.20
N HIS A 84 -5.32 23.73 7.76
CA HIS A 84 -3.96 23.28 7.73
C HIS A 84 -3.88 21.78 7.43
N SER A 85 -2.75 21.35 6.90
CA SER A 85 -2.32 19.96 6.81
C SER A 85 -1.03 19.76 7.61
N GLN A 86 -0.90 18.61 8.26
CA GLN A 86 0.33 18.19 8.93
C GLN A 86 0.76 16.84 8.33
N PHE A 87 2.05 16.74 8.00
CA PHE A 87 2.62 15.52 7.45
C PHE A 87 3.37 14.74 8.51
N LEU A 88 3.12 13.43 8.54
CA LEU A 88 3.76 12.45 9.41
C LEU A 88 4.33 11.34 8.52
N GLY A 89 5.64 11.41 8.27
CA GLY A 89 6.33 10.46 7.41
C GLY A 89 6.85 9.26 8.20
N PHE A 90 6.53 8.04 7.77
CA PHE A 90 7.03 6.83 8.40
C PHE A 90 8.37 6.39 7.79
N GLY A 91 9.46 6.79 8.44
CA GLY A 91 10.82 6.43 8.04
C GLY A 91 11.16 4.99 8.44
N ILE A 92 11.03 4.05 7.50
CA ILE A 92 11.46 2.66 7.65
C ILE A 92 12.19 2.20 6.39
N ASN A 93 13.19 1.33 6.57
CA ASN A 93 13.91 0.74 5.44
C ASN A 93 13.07 -0.38 4.82
N THR A 94 12.64 -0.21 3.58
CA THR A 94 11.91 -1.23 2.80
C THR A 94 12.83 -2.00 1.84
N GLY A 95 14.11 -1.61 1.81
CA GLY A 95 15.17 -2.13 0.95
C GLY A 95 15.98 -3.31 1.48
N GLY A 96 15.58 -3.89 2.60
CA GLY A 96 16.36 -4.93 3.27
C GLY A 96 17.46 -4.39 4.18
N SER A 97 17.89 -5.22 5.12
CA SER A 97 18.93 -4.90 6.09
C SER A 97 20.31 -4.89 5.42
N PRO A 98 21.15 -3.87 5.65
CA PRO A 98 22.56 -3.94 5.32
C PRO A 98 23.34 -4.87 6.27
N ASP A 99 22.73 -5.27 7.39
CA ASP A 99 23.32 -6.19 8.37
C ASP A 99 22.85 -7.62 8.11
N LEU A 100 23.71 -8.41 7.48
CA LEU A 100 23.50 -9.83 7.17
C LEU A 100 23.35 -10.70 8.43
N THR A 101 23.82 -10.25 9.60
CA THR A 101 23.70 -11.05 10.84
C THR A 101 22.26 -11.15 11.34
N GLN A 102 21.38 -10.27 10.86
CA GLN A 102 19.96 -10.25 11.19
C GLN A 102 19.11 -11.12 10.24
N CYS A 103 19.73 -11.85 9.31
CA CYS A 103 19.02 -12.71 8.37
C CYS A 103 18.42 -13.95 9.04
N PRO A 104 17.10 -14.18 8.94
CA PRO A 104 16.50 -15.47 9.23
C PRO A 104 16.87 -16.48 8.12
N SER A 105 18.04 -17.12 8.23
CA SER A 105 18.41 -18.36 7.53
C SER A 105 18.03 -18.49 6.04
N GLY A 106 18.31 -17.48 5.20
CA GLY A 106 18.26 -17.57 3.73
C GLY A 106 18.15 -16.20 3.08
N THR A 107 19.09 -15.88 2.19
CA THR A 107 19.32 -14.53 1.69
C THR A 107 18.57 -14.32 0.38
N LEU A 108 17.58 -13.42 0.38
CA LEU A 108 17.05 -12.81 -0.84
C LEU A 108 17.58 -11.38 -0.91
N GLY A 109 18.19 -11.05 -2.04
CA GLY A 109 18.81 -9.75 -2.31
C GLY A 109 17.85 -8.87 -3.08
N ILE A 110 18.03 -7.55 -2.97
CA ILE A 110 17.26 -6.59 -3.78
C ILE A 110 17.95 -6.38 -5.12
N LEU A 111 17.13 -6.31 -6.17
CA LEU A 111 17.60 -6.10 -7.51
C LEU A 111 18.39 -4.79 -7.70
N GLY A 112 19.60 -4.96 -8.24
CA GLY A 112 20.65 -4.00 -8.64
C GLY A 112 20.69 -2.64 -7.97
N LEU A 113 20.98 -2.74 -6.68
CA LEU A 113 21.86 -1.79 -6.03
C LEU A 113 23.35 -2.15 -6.27
N GLY A 114 23.69 -2.81 -7.40
CA GLY A 114 25.04 -3.30 -7.75
C GLY A 114 25.44 -4.61 -7.06
N GLU A 115 26.70 -5.07 -7.25
CA GLU A 115 27.25 -6.27 -6.56
C GLU A 115 27.14 -6.18 -5.02
N GLU A 116 27.13 -4.98 -4.46
CA GLU A 116 26.92 -4.74 -3.03
C GLU A 116 25.49 -5.10 -2.56
N ALA A 117 24.49 -5.09 -3.46
CA ALA A 117 23.11 -5.49 -3.18
C ALA A 117 22.94 -6.98 -2.88
N SER A 118 23.86 -7.81 -3.38
CA SER A 118 23.91 -9.25 -3.04
C SER A 118 24.17 -9.50 -1.55
N LYS A 119 24.57 -8.46 -0.80
CA LYS A 119 24.81 -8.50 0.63
C LYS A 119 23.69 -7.89 1.46
N THR A 120 22.55 -7.51 0.87
CA THR A 120 21.39 -7.05 1.65
C THR A 120 20.43 -8.19 1.92
N CYS A 121 19.89 -8.20 3.13
CA CYS A 121 18.95 -9.22 3.57
C CYS A 121 17.54 -8.69 3.53
N TYR A 122 16.65 -9.30 2.74
CA TYR A 122 15.25 -8.94 2.81
C TYR A 122 14.67 -9.22 4.21
N LEU A 123 13.97 -8.23 4.78
CA LEU A 123 13.48 -8.25 6.18
C LEU A 123 12.16 -9.01 6.37
N GLY A 124 11.60 -9.58 5.30
CA GLY A 124 10.35 -10.33 5.36
C GLY A 124 10.50 -11.66 6.10
N TRP A 125 9.45 -12.06 6.80
CA TRP A 125 9.41 -13.34 7.51
C TRP A 125 8.92 -14.45 6.59
N ARG A 126 9.62 -15.60 6.53
CA ARG A 126 9.26 -16.71 5.63
C ARG A 126 7.82 -17.19 5.78
N ASP A 127 7.35 -17.32 7.02
CA ASP A 127 5.94 -17.59 7.28
C ASP A 127 5.12 -16.34 6.98
N MET A 128 4.32 -16.39 5.91
CA MET A 128 3.57 -15.25 5.39
C MET A 128 2.60 -14.66 6.44
N LYS A 129 1.95 -15.50 7.24
CA LYS A 129 1.03 -15.06 8.29
C LYS A 129 1.77 -14.29 9.38
N MET A 130 2.95 -14.78 9.78
CA MET A 130 3.82 -14.11 10.74
C MET A 130 4.39 -12.80 10.18
N ASP A 131 4.76 -12.76 8.90
CA ASP A 131 5.23 -11.55 8.22
C ASP A 131 4.16 -10.44 8.27
N VAL A 132 2.94 -10.76 7.82
CA VAL A 132 1.80 -9.84 7.85
C VAL A 132 1.52 -9.37 9.28
N SER A 133 1.46 -10.29 10.24
CA SER A 133 1.17 -9.96 11.64
C SER A 133 2.21 -9.01 12.24
N ARG A 134 3.51 -9.23 11.99
CA ARG A 134 4.58 -8.37 12.50
C ARG A 134 4.59 -6.99 11.85
N ARG A 135 4.42 -6.93 10.53
CA ARG A 135 4.32 -5.65 9.80
C ARG A 135 3.10 -4.84 10.21
N LEU A 136 1.97 -5.51 10.47
CA LEU A 136 0.79 -4.86 11.05
C LEU A 136 1.09 -4.28 12.43
N LYS A 137 1.80 -5.01 13.28
CA LYS A 137 2.17 -4.49 14.60
C LYS A 137 3.08 -3.26 14.51
N ILE A 138 4.10 -3.31 13.66
CA ILE A 138 5.00 -2.17 13.42
C ILE A 138 4.21 -0.96 12.88
N MET A 139 3.27 -1.19 11.96
CA MET A 139 2.42 -0.14 11.39
C MET A 139 1.49 0.48 12.45
N GLU A 140 0.86 -0.35 13.29
CA GLU A 140 0.03 0.11 14.41
C GLU A 140 0.85 0.99 15.37
N ASP A 141 2.04 0.55 15.77
CA ASP A 141 2.92 1.33 16.66
C ASP A 141 3.37 2.65 16.00
N ALA A 142 3.63 2.65 14.68
CA ALA A 142 3.92 3.86 13.89
C ALA A 142 2.76 4.86 13.92
N ILE A 143 1.54 4.38 13.71
CA ILE A 143 0.33 5.21 13.71
C ILE A 143 0.05 5.79 15.10
N GLU A 144 0.21 5.00 16.17
CA GLU A 144 0.04 5.49 17.54
C GLU A 144 1.10 6.54 17.92
N THR A 145 2.35 6.32 17.50
CA THR A 145 3.43 7.29 17.69
C THR A 145 3.16 8.58 16.93
N ALA A 146 2.70 8.47 15.69
CA ALA A 146 2.28 9.59 14.87
C ALA A 146 1.13 10.37 15.55
N TYR A 147 0.12 9.65 16.06
CA TYR A 147 -1.01 10.25 16.76
C TYR A 147 -0.59 11.07 17.98
N ASN A 148 0.27 10.50 18.83
CA ASN A 148 0.73 11.15 20.06
C ASN A 148 1.59 12.39 19.81
N ALA A 149 2.24 12.48 18.65
CA ALA A 149 3.09 13.60 18.27
C ALA A 149 2.39 14.63 17.36
N ALA A 150 1.22 14.31 16.83
CA ALA A 150 0.49 15.19 15.93
C ALA A 150 -0.21 16.35 16.67
N ASP A 151 -0.49 17.41 15.93
CA ASP A 151 -1.36 18.49 16.37
C ASP A 151 -2.76 17.97 16.66
N ASP A 152 -3.35 18.27 17.81
CA ASP A 152 -4.68 17.77 18.17
C ASP A 152 -5.83 18.59 17.52
N SER A 153 -5.53 19.69 16.82
CA SER A 153 -6.55 20.59 16.30
C SER A 153 -7.41 19.91 15.25
N SER A 154 -8.72 19.92 15.47
CA SER A 154 -9.72 19.48 14.50
C SER A 154 -9.85 20.40 13.27
N SER A 155 -9.00 21.43 13.14
CA SER A 155 -8.87 22.27 11.94
C SER A 155 -7.63 21.93 11.10
N THR A 156 -6.84 20.97 11.56
CA THR A 156 -5.66 20.43 10.89
C THR A 156 -5.97 19.02 10.41
N LEU A 157 -5.76 18.78 9.11
CA LEU A 157 -5.77 17.45 8.52
C LEU A 157 -4.42 16.77 8.72
N LYS A 158 -4.38 15.59 9.32
CA LYS A 158 -3.14 14.84 9.54
C LYS A 158 -2.99 13.83 8.42
N ILE A 159 -1.79 13.74 7.87
CA ILE A 159 -1.50 12.89 6.72
C ILE A 159 -0.32 12.02 7.09
N PHE A 160 -0.58 10.72 7.24
CA PHE A 160 0.44 9.71 7.48
C PHE A 160 0.79 9.02 6.16
N VAL A 161 2.07 8.97 5.81
CA VAL A 161 2.54 8.25 4.61
C VAL A 161 3.66 7.30 5.00
N ALA A 162 3.48 6.03 4.66
CA ALA A 162 4.52 5.02 4.69
C ALA A 162 5.11 4.82 3.28
N PRO A 163 6.37 4.33 3.18
CA PRO A 163 7.08 4.24 1.92
C PRO A 163 6.60 3.10 1.03
N GLU A 164 7.01 3.15 -0.24
CA GLU A 164 6.82 2.03 -1.18
C GLU A 164 7.48 0.76 -0.63
N PHE A 165 6.90 -0.40 -0.94
CA PHE A 165 7.35 -1.74 -0.57
C PHE A 165 7.24 -2.10 0.91
N TYR A 166 6.54 -1.29 1.70
CA TYR A 166 6.28 -1.66 3.08
C TYR A 166 5.57 -3.01 3.19
N TRP A 167 4.65 -3.32 2.27
CA TRP A 167 3.95 -4.61 2.18
C TRP A 167 4.48 -5.42 1.01
N ARG A 168 5.78 -5.70 1.02
CA ARG A 168 6.40 -6.66 0.13
C ARG A 168 6.52 -8.00 0.86
N GLY A 169 6.02 -9.07 0.24
CA GLY A 169 6.06 -10.40 0.83
C GLY A 169 7.50 -10.92 1.01
N PRO A 170 7.73 -11.94 1.84
CA PRO A 170 9.05 -12.55 2.04
C PRO A 170 9.68 -13.04 0.75
N GLU A 171 8.85 -13.35 -0.24
CA GLU A 171 9.19 -13.87 -1.56
C GLU A 171 9.19 -12.78 -2.65
N GLY A 172 8.99 -11.52 -2.26
CA GLY A 172 8.96 -10.36 -3.15
C GLY A 172 7.55 -9.90 -3.54
N ALA A 173 6.53 -10.74 -3.37
CA ALA A 173 5.13 -10.40 -3.56
C ALA A 173 4.23 -11.24 -2.62
N TYR A 174 3.03 -10.75 -2.32
CA TYR A 174 1.97 -11.58 -1.74
C TYR A 174 1.10 -12.19 -2.84
N ASP A 175 0.48 -13.33 -2.56
CA ASP A 175 -0.48 -13.94 -3.47
C ASP A 175 -1.77 -13.08 -3.57
N ALA A 176 -2.10 -12.63 -4.78
CA ALA A 176 -3.29 -11.84 -5.08
C ALA A 176 -4.55 -12.70 -5.26
N MET A 177 -4.43 -14.02 -5.40
CA MET A 177 -5.55 -14.93 -5.66
C MET A 177 -6.67 -14.79 -4.62
N GLY A 178 -6.33 -14.70 -3.34
CA GLY A 178 -7.34 -14.55 -2.29
C GLY A 178 -7.91 -13.14 -2.14
N LEU A 179 -7.38 -12.12 -2.83
CA LEU A 179 -8.11 -10.86 -3.01
C LEU A 179 -9.28 -11.06 -3.98
N LEU A 180 -9.08 -11.90 -5.00
CA LEU A 180 -10.00 -12.12 -6.10
C LEU A 180 -11.00 -13.26 -5.83
N GLN A 181 -10.72 -14.14 -4.88
CA GLN A 181 -11.59 -15.25 -4.49
C GLN A 181 -12.19 -15.06 -3.10
N ALA A 182 -13.52 -15.13 -3.00
CA ALA A 182 -14.21 -15.18 -1.72
C ALA A 182 -14.21 -16.62 -1.16
N GLY A 183 -13.64 -16.83 0.04
CA GLY A 183 -13.89 -18.05 0.84
C GLY A 183 -12.76 -19.08 0.95
N GLY A 184 -11.49 -18.69 0.88
CA GLY A 184 -10.34 -19.58 1.09
C GLY A 184 -9.71 -19.52 2.49
N GLU A 185 -8.60 -20.24 2.65
CA GLU A 185 -7.66 -20.09 3.77
C GLU A 185 -7.07 -18.66 3.84
N PHE A 186 -6.20 -18.38 4.82
CA PHE A 186 -5.58 -17.07 5.06
C PHE A 186 -5.13 -16.37 3.76
N ASN A 187 -5.62 -15.14 3.52
CA ASN A 187 -5.14 -14.27 2.45
C ASN A 187 -4.46 -13.02 3.01
N ALA A 188 -3.17 -12.86 2.69
CA ALA A 188 -2.33 -11.79 3.22
C ALA A 188 -2.90 -10.39 2.93
N ILE A 189 -3.28 -10.13 1.68
CA ILE A 189 -3.76 -8.80 1.25
C ILE A 189 -5.07 -8.44 1.96
N SER A 190 -6.01 -9.38 2.02
CA SER A 190 -7.29 -9.20 2.72
C SER A 190 -7.07 -8.96 4.21
N GLU A 191 -6.19 -9.73 4.87
CA GLU A 191 -5.84 -9.53 6.28
C GLU A 191 -5.24 -8.14 6.50
N ILE A 192 -4.26 -7.73 5.68
CA ILE A 192 -3.62 -6.40 5.73
C ILE A 192 -4.71 -5.32 5.64
N CYS A 193 -5.53 -5.36 4.58
CA CYS A 193 -6.57 -4.36 4.33
C CYS A 193 -7.62 -4.28 5.45
N GLN A 194 -8.08 -5.43 5.97
CA GLN A 194 -9.06 -5.47 7.06
C GLN A 194 -8.48 -4.93 8.36
N LYS A 195 -7.26 -5.34 8.73
CA LYS A 195 -6.60 -4.90 9.97
C LYS A 195 -6.23 -3.42 9.92
N LEU A 196 -5.74 -2.91 8.79
CA LEU A 196 -5.49 -1.47 8.61
C LEU A 196 -6.78 -0.66 8.76
N THR A 197 -7.88 -1.12 8.17
CA THR A 197 -9.20 -0.50 8.34
C THR A 197 -9.58 -0.44 9.82
N ALA A 198 -9.42 -1.56 10.54
CA ALA A 198 -9.74 -1.63 11.97
C ALA A 198 -8.89 -0.67 12.81
N ILE A 199 -7.59 -0.57 12.54
CA ILE A 199 -6.66 0.33 13.24
C ILE A 199 -7.14 1.79 13.13
N VAL A 200 -7.52 2.25 11.93
CA VAL A 200 -7.86 3.66 11.69
C VAL A 200 -9.34 4.00 11.86
N SER A 201 -10.18 3.01 12.18
CA SER A 201 -11.61 3.22 12.41
C SER A 201 -11.94 3.94 13.73
N ALA A 202 -10.95 4.14 14.62
CA ALA A 202 -11.18 4.83 15.88
C ALA A 202 -11.45 6.34 15.67
N ASP A 203 -12.36 6.92 16.47
CA ASP A 203 -12.76 8.33 16.39
C ASP A 203 -11.61 9.33 16.54
N LYS A 204 -10.54 8.93 17.25
CA LYS A 204 -9.32 9.75 17.39
C LYS A 204 -8.64 10.04 16.05
N PHE A 205 -8.92 9.22 15.02
CA PHE A 205 -8.39 9.37 13.68
C PHE A 205 -9.34 10.09 12.71
N LYS A 206 -10.47 10.64 13.17
CA LYS A 206 -11.47 11.30 12.29
C LYS A 206 -10.92 12.44 11.43
N ASP A 207 -9.81 13.05 11.84
CA ASP A 207 -9.13 14.15 11.11
C ASP A 207 -7.84 13.70 10.41
N TRP A 208 -7.78 12.41 10.02
CA TRP A 208 -6.59 11.80 9.41
C TRP A 208 -6.86 11.21 8.02
N VAL A 209 -5.81 11.20 7.21
CA VAL A 209 -5.67 10.43 5.96
C VAL A 209 -4.38 9.61 6.07
N PHE A 210 -4.44 8.35 5.64
CA PHE A 210 -3.35 7.39 5.70
C PHE A 210 -3.05 6.85 4.31
N VAL A 211 -1.77 6.82 3.95
CA VAL A 211 -1.22 6.07 2.81
C VAL A 211 -0.27 5.04 3.40
N PHE A 212 -0.66 3.76 3.39
CA PHE A 212 0.04 2.72 4.15
C PHE A 212 1.27 2.13 3.43
N GLY A 213 1.90 2.90 2.55
CA GLY A 213 2.91 2.39 1.64
C GLY A 213 2.26 1.54 0.55
N THR A 214 3.04 0.67 -0.07
CA THR A 214 2.52 -0.17 -1.16
C THR A 214 2.58 -1.66 -0.88
N ILE A 215 1.60 -2.37 -1.44
CA ILE A 215 1.49 -3.82 -1.50
C ILE A 215 2.01 -4.28 -2.85
N ILE A 216 2.98 -5.21 -2.82
CA ILE A 216 3.37 -5.97 -4.00
C ILE A 216 2.59 -7.27 -4.00
N ALA A 217 1.88 -7.53 -5.07
CA ALA A 217 1.10 -8.74 -5.24
C ALA A 217 1.38 -9.41 -6.58
N ALA A 218 1.15 -10.71 -6.65
CA ALA A 218 1.28 -11.50 -7.87
C ALA A 218 0.15 -12.51 -7.98
N THR A 219 -0.28 -12.81 -9.21
CA THR A 219 -1.21 -13.90 -9.53
C THR A 219 -0.80 -14.53 -10.86
N PRO A 220 -0.99 -15.83 -11.08
CA PRO A 220 -0.80 -16.40 -12.40
C PRO A 220 -1.78 -15.79 -13.41
N LYS A 221 -1.33 -15.53 -14.65
CA LYS A 221 -2.16 -14.95 -15.71
C LYS A 221 -3.26 -15.88 -16.18
N SER A 222 -3.01 -17.19 -16.14
CA SER A 222 -4.00 -18.23 -16.37
C SER A 222 -5.20 -18.15 -15.42
N PHE A 223 -5.11 -17.42 -14.31
CA PHE A 223 -6.29 -17.10 -13.49
C PHE A 223 -7.37 -16.33 -14.26
N GLU A 224 -7.01 -15.61 -15.32
CA GLU A 224 -7.99 -15.00 -16.21
C GLU A 224 -8.82 -16.02 -16.99
N ASN A 225 -8.26 -17.21 -17.23
CA ASN A 225 -8.91 -18.34 -17.88
C ASN A 225 -9.38 -19.34 -16.82
N SER A 226 -10.59 -19.11 -16.29
CA SER A 226 -11.27 -19.94 -15.25
C SER A 226 -11.37 -21.45 -15.52
N THR A 227 -10.88 -21.95 -16.65
CA THR A 227 -10.91 -23.37 -17.05
C THR A 227 -9.62 -24.13 -16.77
N MET A 228 -8.52 -23.46 -16.37
CA MET A 228 -7.23 -24.11 -16.16
C MET A 228 -7.06 -24.67 -14.75
N THR A 229 -6.43 -25.83 -14.65
CA THR A 229 -6.03 -26.46 -13.38
C THR A 229 -4.78 -25.80 -12.79
N PRO A 230 -4.54 -25.87 -11.46
CA PRO A 230 -3.32 -25.34 -10.84
C PRO A 230 -2.00 -25.85 -11.45
N GLU A 231 -1.98 -27.09 -11.95
CA GLU A 231 -0.80 -27.69 -12.59
C GLU A 231 -0.57 -27.17 -14.03
N GLU A 232 -1.64 -26.76 -14.73
CA GLU A 232 -1.53 -26.09 -16.03
C GLU A 232 -1.12 -24.63 -15.86
N VAL A 233 -1.62 -23.98 -14.80
CA VAL A 233 -1.23 -22.64 -14.37
C VAL A 233 0.28 -22.56 -14.09
N GLU A 234 0.84 -23.55 -13.38
CA GLU A 234 2.27 -23.63 -13.08
C GLU A 234 3.11 -23.86 -14.35
N LYS A 235 2.56 -24.54 -15.37
CA LYS A 235 3.25 -24.84 -16.63
C LYS A 235 3.29 -23.67 -17.62
N GLU A 236 2.30 -22.78 -17.61
CA GLU A 236 2.29 -21.63 -18.53
C GLU A 236 3.26 -20.51 -18.11
N GLY A 237 3.64 -20.44 -16.83
CA GLY A 237 4.73 -19.57 -16.36
C GLY A 237 4.50 -18.06 -16.46
N GLU A 238 3.36 -17.59 -16.97
CA GLU A 238 3.05 -16.16 -17.04
C GLU A 238 2.36 -15.66 -15.76
N TRP A 239 2.91 -14.62 -15.16
CA TRP A 239 2.43 -14.00 -13.93
C TRP A 239 2.03 -12.55 -14.17
N LEU A 240 0.97 -12.12 -13.50
CA LEU A 240 0.55 -10.73 -13.39
C LEU A 240 1.01 -10.20 -12.04
N PHE A 241 1.59 -9.01 -12.06
CA PHE A 241 2.08 -8.34 -10.86
C PHE A 241 1.30 -7.05 -10.63
N PHE A 242 1.29 -6.65 -9.38
CA PHE A 242 0.62 -5.45 -8.94
C PHE A 242 1.50 -4.74 -7.91
N ASN A 243 1.53 -3.42 -7.98
CA ASN A 243 2.06 -2.57 -6.93
C ASN A 243 1.03 -1.47 -6.70
N PHE A 244 0.50 -1.36 -5.49
CA PHE A 244 -0.59 -0.42 -5.20
C PHE A 244 -0.57 0.05 -3.76
N ALA A 245 -1.04 1.27 -3.52
CA ALA A 245 -1.11 1.88 -2.21
C ALA A 245 -2.55 1.85 -1.65
N PRO A 246 -2.78 1.19 -0.49
CA PRO A 246 -4.00 1.38 0.27
C PRO A 246 -4.05 2.79 0.88
N ILE A 247 -5.13 3.52 0.60
CA ILE A 247 -5.44 4.83 1.16
C ILE A 247 -6.70 4.72 2.01
N MET A 248 -6.69 5.32 3.21
CA MET A 248 -7.88 5.40 4.05
C MET A 248 -8.03 6.76 4.71
N SER A 249 -9.26 7.24 4.86
CA SER A 249 -9.56 8.24 5.90
C SER A 249 -9.68 7.56 7.26
N GLY A 250 -9.40 8.27 8.35
CA GLY A 250 -9.69 7.76 9.69
C GLY A 250 -11.09 8.13 10.20
N GLY A 251 -11.50 7.46 11.28
CA GLY A 251 -12.81 7.59 11.95
C GLY A 251 -13.75 6.42 11.69
N ALA A 252 -14.91 6.41 12.34
CA ALA A 252 -15.82 5.24 12.39
C ALA A 252 -16.22 4.62 11.04
N ASN A 253 -16.23 5.40 9.96
CA ASN A 253 -16.54 4.94 8.61
C ASN A 253 -15.44 5.40 7.65
N PRO A 254 -14.28 4.73 7.66
CA PRO A 254 -13.15 5.12 6.82
C PRO A 254 -13.53 4.91 5.36
N ALA A 255 -13.34 5.95 4.53
CA ALA A 255 -13.32 5.78 3.09
C ALA A 255 -12.04 5.00 2.74
N LYS A 256 -12.14 4.04 1.82
CA LYS A 256 -11.06 3.14 1.45
C LYS A 256 -10.81 3.26 -0.05
N MET A 257 -9.57 3.48 -0.44
CA MET A 257 -9.18 3.61 -1.84
C MET A 257 -7.91 2.80 -2.13
N LEU A 258 -7.77 2.30 -3.35
CA LEU A 258 -6.53 1.71 -3.85
C LEU A 258 -5.95 2.62 -4.94
N ALA A 259 -4.69 2.99 -4.81
CA ALA A 259 -3.97 3.71 -5.86
C ALA A 259 -2.96 2.76 -6.52
N PRO A 260 -3.23 2.28 -7.74
CA PRO A 260 -2.28 1.46 -8.48
C PRO A 260 -1.07 2.29 -8.91
N LYS A 261 0.11 1.66 -8.89
CA LYS A 261 1.31 2.14 -9.56
C LYS A 261 1.20 1.85 -11.04
N GLU A 262 1.68 2.75 -11.89
CA GLU A 262 1.63 2.56 -13.33
C GLU A 262 2.94 1.97 -13.88
N TYR A 263 4.10 2.50 -13.48
CA TYR A 263 5.38 2.04 -14.03
C TYR A 263 6.03 0.97 -13.17
N VAL A 264 6.51 -0.09 -13.80
CA VAL A 264 7.32 -1.11 -13.13
C VAL A 264 8.72 -0.53 -12.90
N SER A 265 9.20 -0.59 -11.65
CA SER A 265 10.57 -0.22 -11.30
C SER A 265 11.42 -1.46 -11.11
N TYR A 266 12.71 -1.31 -11.39
CA TYR A 266 13.69 -2.39 -11.30
C TYR A 266 13.78 -3.05 -9.91
N ILE A 267 13.57 -2.25 -8.87
CA ILE A 267 13.65 -2.69 -7.48
C ILE A 267 12.33 -3.29 -6.97
N ASP A 268 11.26 -3.33 -7.76
CA ASP A 268 9.94 -3.89 -7.38
C ASP A 268 10.05 -5.35 -6.91
N PHE A 269 10.98 -6.11 -7.51
CA PHE A 269 11.14 -7.55 -7.29
C PHE A 269 12.44 -7.91 -6.53
N LEU A 270 12.41 -9.05 -5.84
CA LEU A 270 13.59 -9.62 -5.15
C LEU A 270 14.28 -10.64 -6.06
N ARG A 271 15.61 -10.80 -5.92
CA ARG A 271 16.34 -11.92 -6.55
C ARG A 271 16.88 -12.90 -5.51
N PRO A 272 16.90 -14.20 -5.83
CA PRO A 272 17.67 -15.17 -5.05
C PRO A 272 19.15 -14.81 -5.09
N VAL A 273 19.84 -14.88 -3.95
CA VAL A 273 21.29 -14.58 -3.87
C VAL A 273 22.16 -15.79 -4.21
N GLU A 274 21.61 -17.02 -4.16
CA GLU A 274 22.40 -18.23 -4.35
C GLU A 274 22.27 -18.80 -5.78
N GLU A 275 23.41 -18.95 -6.47
CA GLU A 275 23.55 -19.84 -7.62
C GLU A 275 23.10 -21.25 -7.20
N GLY A 276 21.95 -21.69 -7.70
CA GLY A 276 21.39 -23.02 -7.40
C GLY A 276 20.24 -23.04 -6.38
N ALA A 277 19.85 -21.90 -5.78
CA ALA A 277 18.54 -21.80 -5.15
C ALA A 277 17.50 -21.93 -6.27
N ASN A 278 16.84 -23.10 -6.33
CA ASN A 278 15.86 -23.52 -7.34
C ASN A 278 15.48 -22.41 -8.34
N GLU A 279 15.90 -22.57 -9.60
CA GLU A 279 15.43 -21.81 -10.79
C GLU A 279 13.88 -21.78 -10.92
N LYS A 280 13.19 -22.50 -10.04
CA LYS A 280 11.74 -22.59 -9.92
C LYS A 280 11.10 -21.51 -9.06
N LEU A 281 11.81 -20.50 -8.54
CA LEU A 281 11.11 -19.31 -8.08
C LEU A 281 10.59 -18.61 -9.33
N PRO A 282 9.27 -18.64 -9.64
CA PRO A 282 8.71 -18.13 -10.90
C PRO A 282 8.86 -16.60 -11.10
N TRP A 283 9.63 -15.94 -10.24
CA TRP A 283 9.57 -14.51 -9.95
C TRP A 283 10.85 -13.74 -10.30
N ALA A 284 11.93 -14.46 -10.61
CA ALA A 284 13.06 -13.85 -11.29
C ALA A 284 12.72 -13.80 -12.77
N PHE A 285 11.84 -12.88 -13.15
CA PHE A 285 11.64 -12.57 -14.55
C PHE A 285 13.00 -12.41 -15.22
N ASP A 286 13.11 -12.98 -16.41
CA ASP A 286 14.06 -12.55 -17.43
C ASP A 286 13.60 -11.17 -17.95
N VAL A 287 13.40 -10.20 -17.03
CA VAL A 287 13.22 -8.79 -17.41
C VAL A 287 14.58 -8.45 -17.99
N THR A 288 14.66 -8.46 -19.31
CA THR A 288 15.89 -8.09 -20.00
C THR A 288 16.20 -6.63 -19.66
N ASP A 289 17.45 -6.19 -19.74
CA ASP A 289 17.80 -4.78 -19.51
C ASP A 289 16.98 -3.82 -20.41
N GLU A 290 16.48 -4.31 -21.56
CA GLU A 290 15.58 -3.59 -22.46
C GLU A 290 14.15 -3.43 -21.93
N ASP A 291 13.68 -4.40 -21.14
CA ASP A 291 12.40 -4.37 -20.44
C ASP A 291 12.44 -3.50 -19.16
N MET A 292 13.61 -3.05 -18.73
CA MET A 292 13.79 -2.34 -17.45
C MET A 292 13.86 -0.81 -17.57
N ALA A 293 13.74 -0.24 -18.78
CA ALA A 293 13.91 1.19 -19.07
C ALA A 293 12.64 2.05 -18.89
N GLY A 294 11.73 1.71 -17.96
CA GLY A 294 10.50 2.48 -17.71
C GLY A 294 9.49 2.47 -18.87
N LYS A 295 9.60 1.50 -19.79
CA LYS A 295 8.67 1.27 -20.90
C LYS A 295 7.53 0.32 -20.54
N HIS A 296 7.67 -0.40 -19.43
CA HIS A 296 6.70 -1.39 -18.99
C HIS A 296 5.80 -0.81 -17.92
N HIS A 297 4.51 -0.94 -18.17
CA HIS A 297 3.47 -0.57 -17.25
C HIS A 297 2.96 -1.84 -16.59
N TYR A 298 2.54 -1.73 -15.33
CA TYR A 298 1.63 -2.73 -14.80
C TYR A 298 0.40 -2.81 -15.71
N ASP A 299 -0.14 -4.02 -15.87
CA ASP A 299 -1.44 -4.16 -16.54
C ASP A 299 -2.45 -3.33 -15.74
N PHE A 300 -2.96 -2.26 -16.35
CA PHE A 300 -3.92 -1.37 -15.72
C PHE A 300 -5.36 -1.79 -16.04
N ASP A 301 -5.56 -2.48 -17.16
CA ASP A 301 -6.87 -2.93 -17.61
C ASP A 301 -7.47 -3.93 -16.62
N ILE A 302 -6.62 -4.73 -15.98
CA ILE A 302 -7.01 -5.64 -14.89
C ILE A 302 -7.60 -4.91 -13.68
N TRP A 303 -7.11 -3.71 -13.33
CA TRP A 303 -7.67 -2.94 -12.22
C TRP A 303 -9.08 -2.45 -12.53
N GLU A 304 -9.32 -2.02 -13.77
CA GLU A 304 -10.65 -1.64 -14.21
C GLU A 304 -11.59 -2.86 -14.25
N LYS A 305 -11.11 -4.02 -14.69
CA LYS A 305 -11.86 -5.29 -14.66
C LYS A 305 -12.32 -5.67 -13.25
N TYR A 306 -11.48 -5.44 -12.23
CA TYR A 306 -11.81 -5.76 -10.84
C TYR A 306 -12.42 -4.59 -10.05
N SER A 307 -12.49 -3.38 -10.61
CA SER A 307 -13.00 -2.20 -9.92
C SER A 307 -14.41 -2.39 -9.36
N GLY A 308 -15.32 -2.98 -10.14
CA GLY A 308 -16.68 -3.29 -9.68
C GLY A 308 -16.69 -4.27 -8.51
N TYR A 309 -15.82 -5.29 -8.51
CA TYR A 309 -15.71 -6.20 -7.36
C TYR A 309 -15.16 -5.49 -6.11
N LEU A 310 -14.11 -4.68 -6.26
CA LEU A 310 -13.54 -3.89 -5.17
C LEU A 310 -14.58 -2.95 -4.55
N GLU A 311 -15.34 -2.25 -5.40
CA GLU A 311 -16.35 -1.28 -4.99
C GLU A 311 -17.57 -1.97 -4.37
N ASP A 312 -18.21 -2.91 -5.08
CA ASP A 312 -19.48 -3.51 -4.67
C ASP A 312 -19.33 -4.49 -3.50
N ARG A 313 -18.22 -5.22 -3.43
CA ARG A 313 -18.04 -6.30 -2.44
C ARG A 313 -17.20 -5.88 -1.25
N LEU A 314 -16.17 -5.09 -1.49
CA LEU A 314 -15.21 -4.73 -0.46
C LEU A 314 -15.36 -3.26 -0.02
N GLY A 315 -16.11 -2.44 -0.73
CA GLY A 315 -16.28 -1.01 -0.46
C GLY A 315 -15.00 -0.21 -0.65
N TRP A 316 -14.14 -0.62 -1.59
CA TRP A 316 -12.91 0.07 -1.96
C TRP A 316 -13.07 0.74 -3.31
N SER A 317 -12.77 2.03 -3.42
CA SER A 317 -12.74 2.74 -4.70
C SER A 317 -11.35 2.72 -5.33
N LEU A 318 -11.27 2.67 -6.65
CA LEU A 318 -9.99 2.81 -7.35
C LEU A 318 -9.65 4.31 -7.54
N VAL A 319 -8.44 4.72 -7.16
CA VAL A 319 -7.89 6.03 -7.53
C VAL A 319 -7.49 5.97 -9.00
N ARG A 320 -8.06 6.87 -9.79
CA ARG A 320 -7.83 6.94 -11.23
C ARG A 320 -6.98 8.16 -11.56
N ARG A 321 -6.08 8.00 -12.54
CA ARG A 321 -5.25 9.10 -13.05
C ARG A 321 -4.44 9.81 -11.95
N ASN A 322 -4.09 9.10 -10.88
CA ASN A 322 -3.39 9.61 -9.70
C ASN A 322 -4.15 10.67 -8.86
N PHE A 323 -5.39 11.04 -9.16
CA PHE A 323 -6.12 12.09 -8.41
C PHE A 323 -7.30 11.53 -7.62
N PHE A 324 -7.51 12.06 -6.42
CA PHE A 324 -8.67 11.73 -5.58
C PHE A 324 -9.05 12.90 -4.67
N GLU A 325 -10.26 12.89 -4.13
CA GLU A 325 -10.72 13.87 -3.15
C GLU A 325 -11.12 13.14 -1.87
N LEU A 326 -10.65 13.65 -0.73
CA LEU A 326 -10.93 13.05 0.56
C LEU A 326 -11.04 14.14 1.63
N LYS A 327 -12.15 14.12 2.38
CA LYS A 327 -12.49 15.13 3.40
C LYS A 327 -12.39 16.58 2.89
N GLY A 328 -12.93 16.83 1.69
CA GLY A 328 -12.93 18.15 1.03
C GLY A 328 -11.56 18.67 0.60
N VAL A 329 -10.54 17.82 0.51
CA VAL A 329 -9.19 18.16 0.03
C VAL A 329 -8.85 17.32 -1.19
N ARG A 330 -8.33 17.96 -2.24
CA ARG A 330 -7.89 17.30 -3.47
C ARG A 330 -6.43 16.86 -3.37
N PHE A 331 -6.20 15.59 -3.68
CA PHE A 331 -4.92 14.93 -3.63
C PHE A 331 -4.46 14.47 -5.02
N SER A 332 -3.14 14.42 -5.19
CA SER A 332 -2.51 13.49 -6.13
C SER A 332 -1.65 12.48 -5.36
N LEU A 333 -1.51 11.26 -5.87
CA LEU A 333 -0.58 10.26 -5.33
C LEU A 333 0.20 9.59 -6.46
N GLU A 334 1.52 9.62 -6.35
CA GLU A 334 2.44 8.92 -7.25
C GLU A 334 3.29 7.93 -6.46
N ILE A 335 3.56 6.77 -7.05
CA ILE A 335 4.36 5.71 -6.44
C ILE A 335 5.70 5.65 -7.15
N CYS A 336 6.75 6.12 -6.48
CA CYS A 336 8.14 6.00 -6.89
C CYS A 336 8.41 6.39 -8.36
N LEU A 337 8.57 5.42 -9.26
CA LEU A 337 8.89 5.68 -10.67
C LEU A 337 7.78 6.45 -11.39
N ASP A 338 6.52 6.33 -10.98
CA ASP A 338 5.42 7.17 -11.49
C ASP A 338 5.75 8.66 -11.32
N HIS A 339 6.34 9.03 -10.18
CA HIS A 339 6.75 10.40 -9.92
C HIS A 339 7.91 10.83 -10.82
N ALA A 340 8.83 9.93 -11.14
CA ALA A 340 9.93 10.22 -12.08
C ALA A 340 9.42 10.43 -13.51
N ALA A 341 8.43 9.64 -13.91
CA ALA A 341 7.73 9.76 -15.19
C ALA A 341 6.81 10.99 -15.24
N GLY A 342 6.45 11.54 -14.07
CA GLY A 342 5.50 12.64 -13.93
C GLY A 342 4.11 12.22 -14.33
N GLU A 343 3.68 11.04 -13.89
CA GLU A 343 2.43 10.43 -14.35
C GLU A 343 1.21 11.25 -13.95
N ALA A 344 1.17 11.80 -12.73
CA ALA A 344 0.07 12.70 -12.34
C ALA A 344 0.02 13.97 -13.23
N LYS A 345 1.19 14.45 -13.68
CA LYS A 345 1.28 15.57 -14.62
C LYS A 345 0.81 15.19 -16.01
N ASN A 346 1.22 14.04 -16.51
CA ASN A 346 0.82 13.53 -17.83
C ASN A 346 -0.68 13.22 -17.86
N ASN A 347 -1.23 12.70 -16.77
CA ASN A 347 -2.65 12.45 -16.59
C ASN A 347 -3.50 13.72 -16.43
N PHE A 348 -2.90 14.84 -15.99
CA PHE A 348 -3.58 16.14 -15.92
C PHE A 348 -3.63 16.87 -17.28
N ILE A 349 -2.59 16.72 -18.10
CA ILE A 349 -2.42 17.44 -19.37
C ILE A 349 -2.90 16.54 -20.53
N LYS A 350 -3.89 17.00 -21.30
CA LYS A 350 -4.36 16.29 -22.52
C LYS A 350 -3.19 16.10 -23.51
N LYS A 351 -3.10 14.93 -24.15
CA LYS A 351 -2.21 14.74 -25.33
C LYS A 351 -2.58 15.78 -26.40
N GLY A 352 -1.65 16.67 -26.75
CA GLY A 352 -1.87 17.80 -27.67
C GLY A 352 -2.11 19.17 -27.00
N GLY A 353 -2.07 19.23 -25.66
CA GLY A 353 -2.26 20.45 -24.87
C GLY A 353 -3.67 20.61 -24.31
N GLY A 354 -3.79 21.37 -23.22
CA GLY A 354 -5.05 21.59 -22.48
C GLY A 354 -5.19 20.72 -21.22
N VAL A 355 -6.18 21.03 -20.39
CA VAL A 355 -6.49 20.32 -19.13
C VAL A 355 -7.62 19.33 -19.37
N ILE A 356 -7.60 18.16 -18.72
CA ILE A 356 -8.77 17.30 -18.64
C ILE A 356 -9.81 18.00 -17.77
N ASP A 357 -10.94 18.42 -18.35
CA ASP A 357 -11.88 19.37 -17.73
C ASP A 357 -12.44 18.90 -16.36
N GLU A 358 -12.41 17.59 -16.13
CA GLU A 358 -12.86 16.92 -14.91
C GLU A 358 -11.80 16.90 -13.80
N ILE A 359 -10.52 17.07 -14.14
CA ILE A 359 -9.40 16.99 -13.19
C ILE A 359 -8.96 18.40 -12.81
N LYS A 360 -8.88 18.64 -11.50
CA LYS A 360 -8.38 19.90 -10.96
C LYS A 360 -7.02 19.68 -10.29
N PRO A 361 -6.11 20.66 -10.30
CA PRO A 361 -4.82 20.52 -9.63
C PRO A 361 -4.98 20.18 -8.15
N ALA A 362 -4.12 19.30 -7.65
CA ALA A 362 -4.13 18.87 -6.26
C ALA A 362 -3.74 20.03 -5.32
N GLN A 363 -4.35 20.09 -4.13
CA GLN A 363 -3.87 20.95 -3.05
C GLN A 363 -2.68 20.30 -2.34
N ILE A 364 -2.66 18.96 -2.32
CA ILE A 364 -1.63 18.14 -1.68
C ILE A 364 -1.20 17.03 -2.64
N SER A 365 0.07 16.96 -3.00
CA SER A 365 0.65 15.83 -3.72
C SER A 365 1.36 14.91 -2.72
N LEU A 366 1.14 13.61 -2.84
CA LEU A 366 1.74 12.58 -2.01
C LEU A 366 2.66 11.73 -2.89
N ILE A 367 3.86 11.43 -2.39
CA ILE A 367 4.80 10.55 -3.05
C ILE A 367 5.22 9.47 -2.05
N SER A 368 4.84 8.23 -2.33
CA SER A 368 5.31 7.05 -1.61
C SER A 368 6.39 6.39 -2.45
N SER A 369 7.64 6.34 -1.98
CA SER A 369 8.75 5.84 -2.79
C SER A 369 9.74 4.97 -2.03
N ALA A 370 10.63 4.37 -2.81
CA ALA A 370 11.78 3.61 -2.37
C ALA A 370 12.97 3.97 -3.28
N GLY A 371 13.76 4.97 -2.91
CA GLY A 371 14.93 5.44 -3.65
C GLY A 371 14.69 6.63 -4.56
N MET A 372 13.58 7.35 -4.42
CA MET A 372 13.27 8.53 -5.23
C MET A 372 13.30 9.82 -4.40
N THR A 373 13.52 10.95 -5.08
CA THR A 373 13.41 12.29 -4.50
C THR A 373 12.31 13.08 -5.19
N ILE A 374 11.82 14.16 -4.56
CA ILE A 374 10.87 15.08 -5.19
C ILE A 374 11.49 15.72 -6.44
N MET A 375 10.89 15.46 -7.60
CA MET A 375 11.20 16.05 -8.90
C MET A 375 10.21 17.17 -9.19
N ASP A 376 10.63 18.40 -8.90
CA ASP A 376 9.75 19.57 -8.94
C ASP A 376 9.07 19.75 -10.31
N ALA A 377 9.75 19.42 -11.41
CA ALA A 377 9.22 19.51 -12.78
C ALA A 377 8.01 18.60 -13.07
N ASN A 378 7.78 17.59 -12.23
CA ASN A 378 6.76 16.55 -12.41
C ASN A 378 5.50 16.79 -11.57
N LEU A 379 5.48 17.82 -10.72
CA LEU A 379 4.34 18.11 -9.85
C LEU A 379 3.23 18.86 -10.59
N ILE A 380 1.96 18.60 -10.22
CA ILE A 380 0.79 19.43 -10.56
C ILE A 380 0.03 19.78 -9.29
N LEU A 381 0.16 21.04 -8.86
CA LEU A 381 -0.42 21.55 -7.61
C LEU A 381 -1.16 22.87 -7.83
N THR A 382 -2.08 23.24 -6.94
CA THR A 382 -2.62 24.61 -6.87
C THR A 382 -1.54 25.62 -6.47
N ASP A 383 -1.81 26.93 -6.60
CA ASP A 383 -0.99 27.92 -5.88
C ASP A 383 -1.00 27.60 -4.37
N LYS A 384 0.17 27.66 -3.74
CA LYS A 384 0.39 27.27 -2.33
C LYS A 384 0.06 25.81 -2.01
N GLY A 385 -0.09 24.96 -3.02
CA GLY A 385 -0.16 23.52 -2.82
C GLY A 385 1.12 22.98 -2.21
N VAL A 386 1.04 21.83 -1.56
CA VAL A 386 2.16 21.20 -0.85
C VAL A 386 2.40 19.80 -1.42
N VAL A 387 3.66 19.38 -1.45
CA VAL A 387 4.03 17.99 -1.71
C VAL A 387 4.62 17.38 -0.45
N TYR A 388 4.19 16.16 -0.14
CA TYR A 388 4.72 15.32 0.92
C TYR A 388 5.30 14.05 0.31
N HIS A 389 6.48 13.68 0.78
CA HIS A 389 7.27 12.59 0.22
C HIS A 389 7.78 11.72 1.36
N GLN A 390 7.59 10.41 1.22
CA GLN A 390 8.16 9.41 2.11
C GLN A 390 8.96 8.39 1.29
N ASP A 391 10.26 8.34 1.56
CA ASP A 391 11.17 7.38 0.95
C ASP A 391 11.53 6.21 1.88
N GLY A 392 11.57 5.00 1.33
CA GLY A 392 11.89 3.77 2.05
C GLY A 392 13.30 3.23 1.83
N LEU A 393 14.09 3.79 0.92
CA LEU A 393 15.49 3.36 0.69
C LEU A 393 16.49 4.38 1.21
N TYR A 394 17.75 3.97 1.21
CA TYR A 394 18.92 4.78 1.56
C TYR A 394 18.75 5.47 2.93
N ASN A 395 18.34 6.74 2.93
CA ASN A 395 18.25 7.60 4.09
C ASN A 395 16.86 7.60 4.74
N ARG A 396 15.89 6.81 4.24
CA ARG A 396 14.51 6.73 4.78
C ARG A 396 13.87 8.12 4.92
N THR A 397 14.14 8.99 3.95
CA THR A 397 13.87 10.43 4.08
C THR A 397 12.38 10.71 3.98
N SER A 398 11.89 11.52 4.91
CA SER A 398 10.64 12.24 4.71
C SER A 398 10.97 13.65 4.24
N ALA A 399 10.20 14.17 3.29
CA ALA A 399 10.35 15.53 2.81
C ALA A 399 8.99 16.19 2.62
N ALA A 400 8.96 17.50 2.83
CA ALA A 400 7.79 18.33 2.59
C ALA A 400 8.22 19.65 1.96
N LYS A 401 7.50 20.07 0.92
CA LYS A 401 7.81 21.25 0.12
C LYS A 401 6.52 22.01 -0.21
N VAL A 402 6.50 23.32 0.02
CA VAL A 402 5.36 24.20 -0.34
C VAL A 402 5.67 24.90 -1.65
N ARG A 403 4.72 24.82 -2.59
CA ARG A 403 4.75 25.61 -3.81
C ARG A 403 4.59 27.09 -3.46
N SER A 404 5.50 27.94 -3.92
CA SER A 404 5.32 29.38 -3.88
C SER A 404 5.40 29.95 -5.28
N PHE A 405 4.32 30.58 -5.76
CA PHE A 405 4.43 31.34 -6.99
C PHE A 405 5.24 32.62 -6.72
N LYS A 406 6.36 32.81 -7.43
CA LYS A 406 6.83 34.16 -7.71
C LYS A 406 6.25 34.51 -9.08
N PRO A 407 5.32 35.47 -9.19
CA PRO A 407 4.91 35.97 -10.49
C PRO A 407 6.16 36.37 -11.27
N MET A 408 6.38 35.74 -12.43
CA MET A 408 7.33 36.29 -13.38
C MET A 408 6.80 37.66 -13.75
N GLN A 409 7.58 38.69 -13.41
CA GLN A 409 7.09 40.06 -13.30
C GLN A 409 6.75 40.71 -14.65
N THR A 410 6.90 40.01 -15.77
CA THR A 410 6.70 40.57 -17.10
C THR A 410 6.33 39.47 -18.08
N LEU A 411 5.05 39.25 -18.31
CA LEU A 411 4.49 38.88 -19.61
C LEU A 411 3.02 39.30 -19.57
N ASN A 412 2.78 40.51 -20.10
CA ASN A 412 1.44 40.95 -20.45
C ASN A 412 0.95 40.03 -21.56
N GLU A 413 0.21 38.95 -21.24
CA GLU A 413 -0.74 38.35 -22.18
C GLU A 413 -1.66 37.29 -21.54
N LYS A 414 -2.96 37.61 -21.65
CA LYS A 414 -4.13 36.75 -21.92
C LYS A 414 -4.35 35.47 -21.10
N LYS A 415 -5.43 35.55 -20.29
CA LYS A 415 -6.45 34.50 -20.02
C LYS A 415 -6.18 33.16 -20.73
N HIS A 416 -5.48 32.25 -20.08
CA HIS A 416 -5.98 31.01 -19.48
C HIS A 416 -4.79 30.31 -18.81
N ASP A 417 -5.09 29.45 -17.85
CA ASP A 417 -4.20 28.97 -16.81
C ASP A 417 -2.95 28.21 -17.30
N MET A 418 -1.84 28.38 -16.56
CA MET A 418 -0.50 27.76 -16.69
C MET A 418 0.54 28.51 -17.53
N LEU A 419 1.40 29.28 -16.85
CA LEU A 419 2.66 29.81 -17.40
C LEU A 419 3.81 28.83 -17.07
N LEU A 420 4.37 28.16 -18.09
CA LEU A 420 5.61 27.40 -17.99
C LEU A 420 6.80 28.38 -17.96
N ASP A 421 7.82 28.14 -17.14
CA ASP A 421 9.08 28.91 -17.23
C ASP A 421 10.01 28.39 -18.34
N ALA A 422 11.11 29.11 -18.56
CA ALA A 422 12.09 28.79 -19.61
C ALA A 422 12.79 27.43 -19.45
N THR A 423 12.61 26.75 -18.31
CA THR A 423 13.12 25.40 -18.05
C THR A 423 12.04 24.32 -18.17
N ASN A 424 10.85 24.67 -18.68
CA ASN A 424 9.64 23.84 -18.59
C ASN A 424 9.26 23.47 -17.14
N SER A 425 9.83 24.20 -16.16
CA SER A 425 9.49 24.09 -14.75
C SER A 425 8.42 25.14 -14.41
N LEU A 426 7.69 24.92 -13.33
CA LEU A 426 6.50 25.71 -12.95
C LEU A 426 6.67 26.38 -11.58
N PHE A 427 7.88 26.38 -11.00
CA PHE A 427 7.98 26.34 -9.54
C PHE A 427 9.15 27.13 -8.92
N ASN A 428 8.82 27.92 -7.89
CA ASN A 428 9.74 28.32 -6.83
C ASN A 428 9.27 27.68 -5.52
N ILE A 429 10.08 26.82 -4.91
CA ILE A 429 9.62 25.94 -3.82
C ILE A 429 10.36 26.25 -2.53
N ARG A 430 9.60 26.31 -1.43
CA ARG A 430 10.16 26.50 -0.08
C ARG A 430 10.10 25.18 0.70
N PRO A 431 11.20 24.74 1.33
CA PRO A 431 11.18 23.56 2.19
C PRO A 431 10.31 23.83 3.43
N VAL A 432 9.58 22.81 3.89
CA VAL A 432 8.91 22.82 5.20
C VAL A 432 9.88 22.26 6.24
N LEU A 433 9.89 22.86 7.43
CA LEU A 433 10.75 22.42 8.51
C LEU A 433 10.14 21.22 9.26
N VAL A 434 11.01 20.30 9.66
CA VAL A 434 10.67 19.24 10.61
C VAL A 434 10.71 19.85 12.01
N GLU A 435 9.62 19.74 12.76
CA GLU A 435 9.52 20.27 14.13
C GLU A 435 9.95 19.23 15.17
N GLN A 436 9.64 17.96 14.92
CA GLN A 436 9.87 16.88 15.86
C GLN A 436 10.14 15.56 15.14
N GLU A 437 11.06 14.76 15.67
CA GLU A 437 11.23 13.36 15.33
C GLU A 437 10.85 12.49 16.53
N ALA A 438 10.12 11.40 16.29
CA ALA A 438 9.76 10.41 17.30
C ALA A 438 10.20 9.01 16.83
N PHE A 439 10.83 8.25 17.71
CA PHE A 439 11.37 6.92 17.42
C PHE A 439 10.45 5.84 17.98
N LEU A 440 10.30 4.73 17.27
CA LEU A 440 9.46 3.62 17.72
C LEU A 440 10.13 2.73 18.76
N TRP A 441 11.46 2.62 18.71
CA TRP A 441 12.26 1.86 19.64
C TRP A 441 13.32 2.78 20.26
N ASP A 442 13.66 2.59 21.53
CA ASP A 442 14.70 3.33 22.26
C ASP A 442 16.08 3.03 21.64
N GLY A 443 16.36 3.66 20.50
CA GLY A 443 17.70 3.85 19.95
C GLY A 443 18.25 5.20 20.39
N ASP A 444 19.56 5.27 20.61
CA ASP A 444 20.28 6.41 21.17
C ASP A 444 19.79 7.77 20.64
N LYS A 445 19.33 8.63 21.57
CA LYS A 445 18.95 10.01 21.26
C LYS A 445 20.19 10.90 21.20
N LYS A 446 20.41 11.59 20.08
CA LYS A 446 21.10 12.88 20.09
C LYS A 446 20.28 13.95 19.38
N ILE A 447 19.86 14.94 20.16
CA ILE A 447 19.18 16.15 19.66
C ILE A 447 20.22 16.99 18.91
N ALA A 448 20.06 17.14 17.60
CA ALA A 448 20.80 18.12 16.81
C ALA A 448 20.03 19.46 16.79
N LYS A 449 20.72 20.54 17.13
CA LYS A 449 20.31 21.92 16.82
C LYS A 449 21.26 22.47 15.75
N GLY A 450 20.75 22.96 14.62
CA GLY A 450 21.52 23.83 13.72
C GLY A 450 21.18 23.75 12.22
N GLU A 451 20.70 24.89 11.73
CA GLU A 451 20.56 25.48 10.38
C GLU A 451 20.44 24.66 9.08
N LEU A 452 19.51 25.15 8.24
CA LEU A 452 19.17 24.70 6.90
C LEU A 452 20.41 24.47 6.02
N PHE A 453 20.48 23.28 5.42
CA PHE A 453 21.40 22.89 4.35
C PHE A 453 22.83 22.53 4.78
N SER A 454 22.95 21.40 5.48
CA SER A 454 24.04 20.46 5.18
C SER A 454 23.46 19.05 5.14
N THR A 455 23.78 18.31 4.09
CA THR A 455 23.32 16.93 3.89
C THR A 455 23.83 16.08 5.06
N PHE A 456 22.93 15.62 5.92
CA PHE A 456 23.26 14.75 7.04
C PHE A 456 23.43 13.32 6.55
N THR A 457 24.65 12.77 6.61
CA THR A 457 24.86 11.33 6.46
C THR A 457 24.86 10.70 7.86
N TYR A 458 23.69 10.27 8.33
CA TYR A 458 23.59 9.48 9.56
C TYR A 458 24.01 8.04 9.28
N LYS A 459 24.94 7.53 10.09
CA LYS A 459 25.23 6.09 10.23
C LYS A 459 24.43 5.46 11.38
N GLU A 460 23.25 6.01 11.70
CA GLU A 460 22.37 5.51 12.75
C GLU A 460 21.39 4.45 12.22
N THR A 461 21.57 3.26 12.78
CA THR A 461 20.78 2.03 12.84
C THR A 461 19.35 2.01 12.25
N VAL A 462 19.06 0.86 11.66
CA VAL A 462 17.89 0.35 10.90
C VAL A 462 16.50 0.58 11.53
N LEU A 463 16.38 1.24 12.69
CA LEU A 463 15.12 1.29 13.44
C LEU A 463 14.05 2.16 12.76
N PRO A 464 12.77 1.75 12.79
CA PRO A 464 11.65 2.56 12.29
C PRO A 464 11.45 3.86 13.10
N LYS A 465 11.11 4.96 12.42
CA LYS A 465 10.82 6.27 13.05
C LYS A 465 9.65 7.02 12.38
N VAL A 466 9.04 7.95 13.10
CA VAL A 466 8.02 8.85 12.58
C VAL A 466 8.54 10.29 12.60
N ASN A 467 8.61 10.91 11.42
CA ASN A 467 9.03 12.30 11.26
C ASN A 467 7.79 13.21 11.22
N VAL A 468 7.73 14.21 12.10
CA VAL A 468 6.57 15.11 12.26
C VAL A 468 6.93 16.51 11.76
N PHE A 469 6.20 16.96 10.74
CA PHE A 469 6.44 18.25 10.10
C PHE A 469 5.57 19.35 10.69
N THR A 470 6.03 20.59 10.55
CA THR A 470 5.22 21.79 10.81
C THR A 470 3.93 21.76 10.00
N LYS A 471 2.84 22.26 10.60
CA LYS A 471 1.57 22.49 9.91
C LYS A 471 1.72 23.48 8.76
N VAL A 472 1.19 23.12 7.59
CA VAL A 472 1.14 23.96 6.40
C VAL A 472 -0.30 24.40 6.16
N LYS A 473 -0.50 25.65 5.75
CA LYS A 473 -1.83 26.13 5.37
C LYS A 473 -2.30 25.48 4.08
N ILE A 474 -3.50 24.90 4.08
CA ILE A 474 -4.09 24.33 2.86
C ILE A 474 -4.56 25.48 1.96
N ALA A 475 -4.25 25.39 0.67
CA ALA A 475 -4.73 26.34 -0.32
C ALA A 475 -6.27 26.33 -0.36
N LYS A 476 -6.90 27.50 -0.40
CA LYS A 476 -8.38 27.57 -0.53
C LYS A 476 -8.79 27.15 -1.93
N LEU A 477 -9.88 26.39 -2.03
CA LEU A 477 -10.52 26.02 -3.29
C LEU A 477 -11.09 27.24 -4.03
#